data_AF-A0A7R8CND0-F1
#
_entry.id   AF-A0A7R8CND0-F1
#
_cell.length_a   1.000
_cell.length_b   1.000
_cell.length_c   1.000
_cell.angle_alpha   90.00
_cell.angle_beta   90.00
_cell.angle_gamma   90.00
#
_symmetry.space_group_name_H-M   'P 1'
#
loop_
_entity.id
_entity.type
_entity.pdbx_description
1 polymer ?
#
loop_
_entity_poly.entity_id
_entity_poly.type
_entity_poly.pdbx_seq_one_letter_code
_entity_poly.pdbx_strand_id
1 'polypeptide(L)'
;MKDYKPMKGVKLWKCHLYVNISETFEVYKSENEENHPIDKSKFAALRPENVLPLNKMPHKVCIFNIHENILLCVSLLSKLRNQNLPTSGRDRLICDSNSSKCIYTLKNSCEGCISIRDYYTKQIPDLKVKTTYFQWKTVDKRVQKVKVE
;
A
#
# COMPACT_ATOMS: atom_id res chain seq x y z
N MET A 1 26.36 -4.92 5.99
CA MET A 1 24.94 -5.10 5.62
C MET A 1 24.91 -6.07 4.43
N LYS A 2 24.33 -7.27 4.56
CA LYS A 2 24.38 -8.29 3.50
C LYS A 2 23.48 -7.88 2.34
N ASP A 3 24.02 -7.77 1.14
CA ASP A 3 23.28 -7.45 -0.07
C ASP A 3 22.18 -8.47 -0.33
N TYR A 4 20.93 -8.03 -0.23
CA TYR A 4 19.76 -8.84 -0.59
C TYR A 4 19.77 -9.10 -2.09
N LYS A 5 19.95 -10.37 -2.50
CA LYS A 5 19.85 -10.79 -3.90
C LYS A 5 18.39 -11.15 -4.22
N PRO A 6 17.73 -10.45 -5.15
CA PRO A 6 16.36 -10.76 -5.53
C PRO A 6 16.27 -12.13 -6.20
N MET A 7 15.25 -12.91 -5.84
CA MET A 7 14.94 -14.18 -6.52
C MET A 7 14.64 -13.92 -8.00
N LYS A 8 15.26 -14.70 -8.90
CA LYS A 8 15.00 -14.64 -10.35
C LYS A 8 13.49 -14.79 -10.61
N GLY A 9 12.91 -13.82 -11.32
CA GLY A 9 11.51 -13.85 -11.74
C GLY A 9 10.52 -13.11 -10.84
N VAL A 10 10.93 -12.62 -9.66
CA VAL A 10 10.06 -11.82 -8.78
C VAL A 10 10.30 -10.33 -9.02
N LYS A 11 9.30 -9.61 -9.59
CA LYS A 11 9.29 -8.15 -9.58
C LYS A 11 9.02 -7.68 -8.15
N LEU A 12 10.08 -7.31 -7.43
CA LEU A 12 9.95 -6.72 -6.11
C LEU A 12 9.41 -5.30 -6.23
N TRP A 13 8.32 -5.05 -5.53
CA TRP A 13 7.78 -3.72 -5.37
C TRP A 13 8.57 -3.04 -4.25
N LYS A 14 9.35 -2.01 -4.60
CA LYS A 14 10.03 -1.16 -3.62
C LYS A 14 8.98 -0.25 -2.98
N CYS A 15 8.52 -0.63 -1.79
CA CYS A 15 7.70 0.25 -0.95
C CYS A 15 8.61 1.27 -0.26
N HIS A 16 8.33 2.55 -0.46
CA HIS A 16 8.99 3.59 0.33
C HIS A 16 8.30 3.66 1.68
N LEU A 17 9.08 3.70 2.76
CA LEU A 17 8.57 3.95 4.09
C LEU A 17 8.39 5.46 4.27
N TYR A 18 7.20 5.88 4.69
CA TYR A 18 6.95 7.26 5.09
C TYR A 18 7.21 7.41 6.58
N VAL A 19 8.02 8.41 6.94
CA VAL A 19 8.32 8.75 8.34
C VAL A 19 8.22 10.26 8.50
N ASN A 20 7.66 10.70 9.62
CA ASN A 20 7.63 12.11 9.98
C ASN A 20 8.97 12.49 10.61
N ILE A 21 9.68 13.44 9.99
CA ILE A 21 10.99 13.89 10.47
C ILE A 21 10.94 14.45 11.90
N SER A 22 9.80 14.97 12.34
CA SER A 22 9.62 15.49 13.70
C SER A 22 9.61 14.36 14.72
N GLU A 23 8.82 13.32 14.46
CA GLU A 23 8.74 12.15 15.35
C GLU A 23 10.09 11.44 15.43
N THR A 24 10.76 11.24 14.30
CA THR A 24 12.08 10.60 14.28
C THR A 24 13.14 11.44 15.00
N PHE A 25 13.03 12.77 14.96
CA PHE A 25 13.94 13.66 15.67
C PHE A 25 13.73 13.62 17.20
N GLU A 26 12.48 13.54 17.67
CA GLU A 26 12.21 13.38 19.10
C GLU A 26 12.74 12.05 19.64
N VAL A 27 12.61 10.96 18.87
CA VAL A 27 13.22 9.66 19.21
C VAL A 27 14.75 9.80 19.29
N TYR A 28 15.36 10.41 18.26
CA TYR A 28 16.80 10.64 18.26
C TYR A 28 17.27 11.41 19.50
N LYS A 29 16.56 12.47 19.88
CA LYS A 29 16.87 13.24 21.09
C LYS A 29 16.82 12.37 22.35
N SER A 30 15.75 11.59 22.51
CA SER A 30 15.58 10.73 23.67
C SER A 30 16.72 9.70 23.85
N GLU A 31 17.38 9.33 22.76
CA GLU A 31 18.44 8.31 22.74
C GLU A 31 19.86 8.90 22.69
N ASN A 32 20.04 10.14 22.21
CA ASN A 32 21.37 10.64 21.82
C ASN A 32 21.63 12.12 22.20
N GLU A 33 20.66 12.86 22.75
CA GLU A 33 20.80 14.31 22.99
C GLU A 33 21.97 14.66 23.93
N GLU A 34 22.28 13.80 24.90
CA GLU A 34 23.39 14.01 25.84
C GLU A 34 24.77 13.94 25.17
N ASN A 35 24.95 13.04 24.19
CA ASN A 35 26.24 12.78 23.55
C ASN A 35 26.42 13.54 22.23
N HIS A 36 25.32 13.79 21.53
CA HIS A 36 25.31 14.40 20.21
C HIS A 36 24.17 15.42 20.09
N PRO A 37 24.26 16.57 20.77
CA PRO A 37 23.26 17.62 20.64
C PRO A 37 23.31 18.20 19.22
N ILE A 38 22.28 17.93 18.44
CA ILE A 38 22.09 18.51 17.11
C ILE A 38 20.68 19.08 17.00
N ASP A 39 20.55 20.15 16.22
CA ASP A 39 19.26 20.71 15.89
C ASP A 39 18.54 19.87 14.82
N LYS A 40 17.23 20.09 14.69
CA LYS A 40 16.38 19.36 13.74
C LYS A 40 16.84 19.55 12.30
N SER A 41 17.36 20.73 11.97
CA SER A 41 17.87 21.07 10.65
C SER A 41 19.10 20.26 10.30
N LYS A 42 20.06 20.13 11.23
CA LYS A 42 21.25 19.30 11.06
C LYS A 42 20.89 17.82 11.02
N PHE A 43 19.98 17.36 11.87
CA PHE A 43 19.47 15.99 11.83
C PHE A 43 18.89 15.65 10.45
N ALA A 44 18.03 16.51 9.90
CA ALA A 44 17.46 16.32 8.57
C ALA A 44 18.50 16.37 7.44
N ALA A 45 19.58 17.15 7.61
CA ALA A 45 20.69 17.22 6.67
C ALA A 45 21.58 15.97 6.69
N LEU A 46 21.66 15.27 7.82
CA LEU A 46 22.42 14.02 8.00
C LEU A 46 21.67 12.77 7.51
N ARG A 47 20.51 12.93 6.87
CA ARG A 47 19.76 11.80 6.34
C ARG A 47 20.59 11.01 5.31
N PRO A 48 20.58 9.68 5.36
CA PRO A 48 21.23 8.83 4.35
C PRO A 48 20.70 9.10 2.93
N GLU A 49 21.51 8.81 1.91
CA GLU A 49 21.15 9.06 0.50
C GLU A 49 19.89 8.32 0.03
N ASN A 50 19.59 7.17 0.65
CA ASN A 50 18.38 6.40 0.38
C ASN A 50 17.11 7.00 1.02
N VAL A 51 17.22 8.07 1.82
CA VAL A 51 16.09 8.81 2.40
C VAL A 51 15.78 10.02 1.52
N LEU A 52 14.71 9.92 0.75
CA LEU A 52 14.27 10.97 -0.14
C LEU A 52 13.31 11.92 0.59
N PRO A 53 13.47 13.26 0.45
CA PRO A 53 12.43 14.18 0.87
C PRO A 53 11.18 13.99 0.01
N LEU A 54 10.01 14.29 0.58
CA LEU A 54 8.71 14.06 -0.06
C LEU A 54 8.61 14.68 -1.46
N ASN A 55 9.23 15.83 -1.69
CA ASN A 55 9.25 16.51 -3.00
C ASN A 55 10.14 15.83 -4.05
N LYS A 56 11.06 14.96 -3.65
CA LYS A 56 11.92 14.15 -4.54
C LYS A 56 11.45 12.71 -4.64
N MET A 57 10.43 12.33 -3.87
CA MET A 57 9.82 11.03 -3.98
C MET A 57 9.16 10.92 -5.36
N PRO A 58 9.45 9.87 -6.13
CA PRO A 58 8.76 9.66 -7.38
C PRO A 58 7.26 9.51 -7.06
N HIS A 59 6.43 10.46 -7.53
CA HIS A 59 4.96 10.37 -7.46
C HIS A 59 4.40 9.12 -8.21
N LYS A 60 5.28 8.30 -8.78
CA LYS A 60 5.01 6.95 -9.29
C LYS A 60 4.97 5.90 -8.18
N VAL A 61 4.39 6.20 -7.02
CA VAL A 61 3.97 5.16 -6.06
C VAL A 61 2.72 4.48 -6.62
N CYS A 62 2.89 3.79 -7.75
CA CYS A 62 2.35 2.49 -8.16
C CYS A 62 0.91 2.04 -7.77
N ILE A 63 0.03 2.96 -7.36
CA ILE A 63 -1.27 2.69 -6.73
C ILE A 63 -2.36 3.69 -7.25
N PHE A 64 -2.00 4.71 -8.02
CA PHE A 64 -2.78 5.96 -8.13
C PHE A 64 -4.26 5.86 -8.60
N ASN A 65 -4.58 5.05 -9.62
CA ASN A 65 -5.98 4.94 -10.10
C ASN A 65 -6.54 3.54 -9.96
N ILE A 66 -5.74 2.51 -10.23
CA ILE A 66 -6.20 1.12 -10.21
C ILE A 66 -6.54 0.68 -8.79
N HIS A 67 -5.71 1.01 -7.80
CA HIS A 67 -6.01 0.68 -6.40
C HIS A 67 -7.25 1.44 -5.93
N GLU A 68 -7.31 2.75 -6.18
CA GLU A 68 -8.48 3.56 -5.86
C GLU A 68 -9.74 3.01 -6.52
N ASN A 69 -9.67 2.56 -7.77
CA ASN A 69 -10.80 1.92 -8.45
C ASN A 69 -11.20 0.59 -7.82
N ILE A 70 -10.22 -0.24 -7.42
CA ILE A 70 -10.51 -1.48 -6.69
C ILE A 70 -11.20 -1.16 -5.36
N LEU A 71 -10.73 -0.16 -4.60
CA LEU A 71 -11.37 0.29 -3.37
C LEU A 71 -12.81 0.78 -3.62
N LEU A 72 -13.02 1.56 -4.68
CA LEU A 72 -14.36 2.03 -5.07
C LEU A 72 -15.29 0.87 -5.44
N CYS A 73 -14.79 -0.15 -6.14
CA CYS A 73 -15.54 -1.37 -6.45
C CYS A 73 -15.87 -2.18 -5.20
N VAL A 74 -14.92 -2.36 -4.28
CA VAL A 74 -15.14 -3.09 -3.01
C VAL A 74 -16.14 -2.35 -2.12
N SER A 75 -16.08 -1.02 -2.07
CA SER A 75 -17.05 -0.19 -1.35
C SER A 75 -18.46 -0.33 -1.92
N LEU A 76 -18.59 -0.32 -3.25
CA LEU A 76 -19.87 -0.55 -3.93
C LEU A 76 -20.44 -1.93 -3.60
N LEU A 77 -19.63 -2.98 -3.71
CA LEU A 77 -20.04 -4.35 -3.38
C LEU A 77 -20.48 -4.47 -1.92
N SER A 78 -19.77 -3.79 -1.01
CA SER A 78 -20.14 -3.77 0.41
C SER A 78 -21.53 -3.17 0.63
N LYS A 79 -21.85 -2.08 -0.08
CA LYS A 79 -23.17 -1.43 -0.04
C LYS A 79 -24.26 -2.32 -0.62
N LEU A 80 -24.03 -2.91 -1.79
CA LEU A 80 -25.01 -3.79 -2.45
C LEU A 80 -25.35 -5.02 -1.61
N ARG A 81 -24.43 -5.45 -0.75
CA ARG A 81 -24.57 -6.62 0.11
C ARG A 81 -24.98 -6.32 1.55
N ASN A 82 -25.03 -5.06 1.97
CA ASN A 82 -25.09 -4.68 3.38
C ASN A 82 -24.04 -5.44 4.23
N GLN A 83 -22.83 -5.61 3.70
CA GLN A 83 -21.75 -6.37 4.33
C GLN A 83 -20.43 -5.62 4.20
N ASN A 84 -19.65 -5.56 5.28
CA ASN A 84 -18.33 -4.92 5.25
C ASN A 84 -17.28 -5.83 4.60
N LEU A 85 -17.03 -5.62 3.30
CA LEU A 85 -15.93 -6.29 2.59
C LEU A 85 -14.60 -5.58 2.91
N PRO A 86 -13.50 -6.34 3.02
CA PRO A 86 -12.20 -5.79 3.36
C PRO A 86 -11.66 -4.94 2.20
N THR A 87 -11.47 -3.65 2.46
CA THR A 87 -10.89 -2.69 1.51
C THR A 87 -9.38 -2.89 1.35
N SER A 88 -8.70 -3.36 2.41
CA SER A 88 -7.31 -3.81 2.36
C SER A 88 -7.25 -5.34 2.34
N GLY A 89 -6.68 -5.90 1.28
CA GLY A 89 -6.44 -7.35 1.20
C GLY A 89 -5.43 -7.87 2.22
N ARG A 90 -4.65 -7.00 2.90
CA ARG A 90 -3.58 -7.47 3.79
C ARG A 90 -4.13 -8.29 4.95
N ASP A 91 -5.12 -7.79 5.66
CA ASP A 91 -5.45 -8.36 6.98
C ASP A 91 -6.34 -9.62 6.89
N ARG A 92 -6.90 -9.93 5.71
CA ARG A 92 -7.78 -11.10 5.51
C ARG A 92 -7.28 -12.10 4.48
N LEU A 93 -6.20 -11.80 3.75
CA LEU A 93 -5.65 -12.69 2.73
C LEU A 93 -4.34 -13.34 3.16
N ILE A 94 -3.67 -12.80 4.18
CA ILE A 94 -2.43 -13.38 4.72
C ILE A 94 -2.72 -14.25 5.94
N CYS A 95 -2.04 -15.40 6.00
CA CYS A 95 -2.13 -16.36 7.09
C CYS A 95 -1.36 -15.89 8.35
N ASP A 96 -0.33 -15.05 8.18
CA ASP A 96 0.49 -14.48 9.25
C ASP A 96 1.01 -13.09 8.84
N SER A 97 0.70 -12.06 9.64
CA SER A 97 1.10 -10.67 9.43
C SER A 97 2.55 -10.36 9.80
N ASN A 98 3.24 -11.28 10.48
CA ASN A 98 4.66 -11.17 10.80
C ASN A 98 5.56 -11.90 9.78
N SER A 99 4.97 -12.72 8.92
CA SER A 99 5.72 -13.48 7.91
C SER A 99 5.92 -12.66 6.64
N SER A 100 7.17 -12.28 6.37
CA SER A 100 7.56 -11.63 5.11
C SER A 100 7.16 -12.47 3.89
N LYS A 101 7.23 -13.80 3.99
CA LYS A 101 6.77 -14.72 2.94
C LYS A 101 5.27 -14.56 2.64
N CYS A 102 4.43 -14.29 3.65
CA CYS A 102 2.99 -14.10 3.45
C CYS A 102 2.66 -12.72 2.89
N ILE A 103 3.36 -11.69 3.39
CA ILE A 103 3.15 -10.29 2.95
C ILE A 103 3.57 -10.08 1.49
N TYR A 104 4.67 -10.71 1.05
CA TYR A 104 5.26 -10.43 -0.26
C TYR A 104 4.84 -11.39 -1.38
N THR A 105 4.19 -12.52 -1.06
CA THR A 105 3.85 -13.50 -2.10
C THR A 105 2.41 -13.36 -2.56
N LEU A 106 2.23 -12.69 -3.70
CA LEU A 106 0.95 -12.50 -4.39
C LEU A 106 0.39 -13.78 -5.06
N LYS A 107 0.91 -14.97 -4.76
CA LYS A 107 0.46 -16.21 -5.39
C LYS A 107 0.84 -17.46 -4.57
N ASN A 108 -0.16 -18.24 -4.16
CA ASN A 108 -0.13 -19.69 -3.93
C ASN A 108 1.07 -20.31 -3.17
N SER A 109 1.81 -19.55 -2.36
CA SER A 109 3.01 -20.05 -1.66
C SER A 109 2.86 -20.18 -0.13
N CYS A 110 1.77 -19.65 0.43
CA CYS A 110 1.28 -20.03 1.77
C CYS A 110 -0.04 -20.78 1.55
N GLU A 111 -0.10 -22.04 1.99
CA GLU A 111 -1.29 -22.88 1.93
C GLU A 111 -2.47 -22.28 2.70
N GLY A 112 -2.20 -21.47 3.73
CA GLY A 112 -3.23 -20.75 4.50
C GLY A 112 -3.64 -19.38 3.94
N CYS A 113 -3.01 -18.89 2.87
CA CYS A 113 -3.40 -17.60 2.26
C CYS A 113 -4.55 -17.82 1.27
N ILE A 114 -5.56 -16.95 1.33
CA ILE A 114 -6.68 -16.99 0.39
C ILE A 114 -6.37 -16.06 -0.78
N SER A 115 -6.55 -16.54 -2.00
CA SER A 115 -6.50 -15.70 -3.20
C SER A 115 -7.59 -14.64 -3.13
N ILE A 116 -7.25 -13.37 -3.41
CA ILE A 116 -8.22 -12.26 -3.46
C ILE A 116 -9.37 -12.59 -4.41
N ARG A 117 -9.08 -13.25 -5.53
CA ARG A 117 -10.07 -13.68 -6.52
C ARG A 117 -11.03 -14.70 -5.92
N ASP A 118 -10.53 -15.67 -5.16
CA ASP A 118 -11.36 -16.73 -4.60
C ASP A 118 -12.20 -16.20 -3.43
N TYR A 119 -11.64 -15.29 -2.63
CA TYR A 119 -12.39 -14.59 -1.60
C TYR A 119 -13.58 -13.84 -2.20
N TYR A 120 -13.35 -13.01 -3.21
CA TYR A 120 -14.42 -12.24 -3.85
C TYR A 120 -15.36 -13.13 -4.67
N THR A 121 -14.89 -14.13 -5.42
CA THR A 121 -15.76 -15.04 -6.17
C THR A 121 -16.71 -15.83 -5.27
N LYS A 122 -16.26 -16.26 -4.08
CA LYS A 122 -17.12 -16.95 -3.12
C LYS A 122 -18.16 -16.03 -2.47
N GLN A 123 -17.80 -14.76 -2.27
CA GLN A 123 -18.66 -13.77 -1.61
C GLN A 123 -19.59 -13.01 -2.58
N ILE A 124 -19.29 -13.05 -3.89
CA ILE A 124 -20.05 -12.40 -4.96
C ILE A 124 -20.75 -13.49 -5.77
N PRO A 125 -21.96 -13.93 -5.39
CA PRO A 125 -22.83 -14.64 -6.31
C PRO A 125 -23.18 -13.71 -7.49
N ASP A 126 -23.65 -14.30 -8.60
CA ASP A 126 -23.89 -13.65 -9.89
C ASP A 126 -24.89 -12.46 -9.76
N LEU A 127 -24.36 -11.29 -9.38
CA LEU A 127 -25.12 -10.07 -9.08
C LEU A 127 -25.45 -9.37 -10.39
N LYS A 128 -26.61 -9.71 -10.98
CA LYS A 128 -27.15 -9.02 -12.16
C LYS A 128 -27.86 -7.72 -11.79
N VAL A 129 -27.20 -6.86 -11.03
CA VAL A 129 -27.76 -5.58 -10.58
C VAL A 129 -27.17 -4.46 -11.42
N LYS A 130 -28.02 -3.72 -12.14
CA LYS A 130 -27.62 -2.46 -12.76
C LYS A 130 -27.27 -1.47 -11.66
N THR A 131 -26.06 -0.92 -11.70
CA THR A 131 -25.59 0.01 -10.68
C THR A 131 -24.70 1.05 -11.28
N THR A 132 -24.68 2.23 -10.66
CA THR A 132 -23.78 3.31 -11.06
C THR A 132 -22.66 3.43 -10.05
N TYR A 133 -21.43 3.60 -10.51
CA TYR A 133 -20.27 3.72 -9.64
C TYR A 133 -19.25 4.71 -10.19
N PHE A 134 -18.33 5.13 -9.33
CA PHE A 134 -17.26 6.03 -9.73
C PHE A 134 -15.97 5.26 -9.98
N GLN A 135 -15.21 5.71 -10.97
CA GLN A 135 -13.84 5.26 -11.19
C GLN A 135 -12.95 6.44 -11.60
N TRP A 136 -11.70 6.41 -11.20
CA TRP A 136 -10.64 7.26 -11.71
C TRP A 136 -10.20 6.78 -13.09
N LYS A 137 -10.27 7.67 -14.09
CA LYS A 137 -9.74 7.47 -15.44
C LYS A 137 -8.71 8.54 -15.76
N THR A 138 -7.75 8.18 -16.60
CA THR A 138 -6.85 9.16 -17.21
C THR A 138 -7.49 9.66 -18.50
N VAL A 139 -7.85 10.94 -18.55
CA VAL A 139 -8.40 11.63 -19.71
C VAL A 139 -7.48 12.81 -20.01
N ASP A 140 -6.97 12.92 -21.23
CA ASP A 140 -6.06 13.99 -21.66
C ASP A 140 -4.85 14.19 -20.72
N LYS A 141 -4.20 13.08 -20.36
CA LYS A 141 -3.04 13.03 -19.45
C LYS A 141 -3.35 13.50 -18.01
N ARG A 142 -4.60 13.81 -17.68
CA ARG A 142 -5.05 14.17 -16.33
C ARG A 142 -5.91 13.06 -15.74
N VAL A 143 -5.79 12.86 -14.44
CA VAL A 143 -6.61 11.90 -13.71
C VAL A 143 -7.92 12.58 -13.30
N GLN A 144 -9.06 11.99 -13.66
CA GLN A 144 -10.39 12.50 -13.37
C GLN A 144 -11.28 11.37 -12.84
N LYS A 145 -12.15 11.68 -11.87
CA LYS A 145 -13.14 10.74 -11.36
C LYS A 145 -14.40 10.83 -12.22
N VAL A 146 -14.78 9.72 -12.84
CA VAL A 146 -15.93 9.64 -13.74
C VAL A 146 -16.99 8.71 -13.17
N LYS A 147 -18.26 9.00 -13.45
CA LYS A 147 -19.38 8.11 -13.16
C LYS A 147 -19.53 7.09 -14.29
N VAL A 148 -19.82 5.85 -13.93
CA VAL A 148 -20.01 4.70 -14.80
C VAL A 148 -21.40 4.14 -14.53
N GLU A 149 -22.09 3.73 -15.57
CA GLU A 149 -23.42 3.12 -15.54
C GLU A 149 -23.38 1.62 -15.84
#